data_AF-A0A563CGF1-F1
#
_entry.id   AF-A0A563CGF1-F1
#
_cell.length_a   1.000
_cell.length_b   1.000
_cell.length_c   1.000
_cell.angle_alpha   90.00
_cell.angle_beta   90.00
_cell.angle_gamma   90.00
#
_symmetry.space_group_name_H-M   'P 1'
#
loop_
_entity.id
_entity.type
_entity.pdbx_description
1 polymer ?
#
loop_
_entity_poly.entity_id
_entity_poly.type
_entity_poly.pdbx_seq_one_letter_code
_entity_poly.pdbx_strand_id
1 'polypeptide(L)'
;MPTHTTRLPRSGEVPGVHSVFLREEQFESNFREGLYIEDSLEFAYMPGIGIYYGYPREQMDLLKKNGFCSSPVLTQIARRVFYMCGCDVNWVHLECDDKDSCSKLVS
;
A
#
# COMPACT_ATOMS: atom_id res chain seq x y z
N MET A 1 -4.75 -1.05 -7.41
CA MET A 1 -3.99 0.13 -7.87
C MET A 1 -2.58 0.07 -7.29
N PRO A 2 -1.55 0.53 -8.00
CA PRO A 2 -0.15 0.31 -7.61
C PRO A 2 0.24 1.19 -6.41
N THR A 3 0.85 0.61 -5.40
CA THR A 3 1.52 1.37 -4.33
C THR A 3 2.88 1.88 -4.81
N HIS A 4 3.41 2.91 -4.15
CA HIS A 4 4.77 3.36 -4.37
C HIS A 4 5.71 2.64 -3.40
N THR A 5 6.89 2.25 -3.86
CA THR A 5 7.87 1.57 -3.01
C THR A 5 9.31 1.84 -3.44
N THR A 6 10.25 1.79 -2.50
CA THR A 6 11.69 1.85 -2.78
C THR A 6 12.31 0.48 -3.03
N ARG A 7 11.53 -0.60 -2.91
CA ARG A 7 11.97 -1.96 -3.23
C ARG A 7 12.37 -2.04 -4.70
N LEU A 8 13.38 -2.85 -5.02
CA LEU A 8 13.65 -3.23 -6.41
C LEU A 8 12.54 -4.13 -6.97
N PRO A 9 12.16 -3.99 -8.26
CA PRO A 9 11.22 -4.91 -8.88
C PRO A 9 11.73 -6.35 -8.84
N ARG A 10 10.83 -7.30 -8.56
CA ARG A 10 11.06 -8.75 -8.66
C ARG A 10 10.89 -9.21 -10.09
N SER A 11 11.42 -10.40 -10.40
CA SER A 11 11.21 -11.04 -11.70
C SER A 11 9.71 -11.17 -12.00
N GLY A 12 9.28 -10.71 -13.18
CA GLY A 12 7.88 -10.70 -13.60
C GLY A 12 7.06 -9.49 -13.16
N GLU A 13 7.56 -8.64 -12.26
CA GLU A 13 6.87 -7.40 -11.92
C GLU A 13 7.02 -6.36 -13.03
N VAL A 14 5.88 -5.85 -13.50
CA VAL A 14 5.77 -4.73 -14.45
C VAL A 14 5.62 -3.41 -13.67
N PRO A 15 6.58 -2.46 -13.81
CA PRO A 15 6.50 -1.13 -13.20
C PRO A 15 5.23 -0.37 -13.61
N GLY A 16 4.62 0.34 -12.67
CA GLY A 16 3.37 1.08 -12.87
C GLY A 16 2.11 0.22 -12.91
N VAL A 17 2.24 -1.10 -13.04
CA VAL A 17 1.11 -2.05 -12.93
C VAL A 17 1.08 -2.65 -11.53
N HIS A 18 2.19 -3.25 -11.09
CA HIS A 18 2.27 -3.93 -9.80
C HIS A 18 2.63 -2.94 -8.68
N SER A 19 3.64 -2.12 -8.92
CA SER A 19 4.05 -1.04 -8.03
C SER A 19 4.78 0.04 -8.84
N VAL A 20 4.84 1.24 -8.28
CA VAL A 20 5.73 2.30 -8.77
C VAL A 20 7.01 2.21 -7.94
N PHE A 21 8.11 1.86 -8.61
CA PHE A 21 9.41 1.67 -7.97
C PHE A 21 10.19 2.99 -8.00
N LEU A 22 10.57 3.49 -6.84
CA LEU A 22 11.21 4.79 -6.63
C LEU A 22 12.59 4.63 -5.99
N ARG A 23 13.43 5.65 -6.10
CA ARG A 23 14.58 5.81 -5.22
C ARG A 23 14.13 6.36 -3.87
N GLU A 24 14.93 6.14 -2.83
CA GLU A 24 14.64 6.60 -1.47
C GLU A 24 14.46 8.12 -1.40
N GLU A 25 15.36 8.88 -2.02
CA GLU A 25 15.30 10.35 -1.99
C GLU A 25 14.04 10.88 -2.70
N GLN A 26 13.60 10.18 -3.74
CA GLN A 26 12.36 10.51 -4.45
C GLN A 26 11.14 10.21 -3.57
N PHE A 27 11.14 9.07 -2.87
CA PHE A 27 10.07 8.72 -1.94
C PHE A 27 9.94 9.77 -0.83
N GLU A 28 11.06 10.15 -0.21
CA GLU A 28 11.07 11.16 0.84
C GLU A 28 10.63 12.53 0.34
N SER A 29 11.01 12.94 -0.87
CA SER A 29 10.51 14.17 -1.48
C SER A 29 9.00 14.12 -1.68
N ASN A 30 8.50 13.02 -2.25
CA ASN A 30 7.07 12.82 -2.46
C ASN A 30 6.28 12.86 -1.15
N PHE A 31 6.84 12.28 -0.08
CA PHE A 31 6.24 12.32 1.25
C PHE A 31 6.16 13.76 1.77
N ARG A 32 7.25 14.52 1.67
CA ARG A 32 7.30 15.95 2.06
C ARG A 32 6.31 16.81 1.28
N GLU A 33 6.01 16.44 0.03
CA GLU A 33 5.01 17.08 -0.83
C GLU A 33 3.57 16.65 -0.53
N GLY A 34 3.35 15.71 0.40
CA GLY A 34 2.01 15.28 0.83
C GLY A 34 1.33 14.30 -0.13
N LEU A 35 2.09 13.64 -1.02
CA LEU A 35 1.56 12.70 -2.01
C LEU A 35 0.98 11.42 -1.38
N TYR A 36 1.29 11.14 -0.13
CA TYR A 36 0.93 9.90 0.55
C TYR A 36 -0.11 10.11 1.65
N ILE A 37 -0.83 9.04 2.01
CA ILE A 37 -1.80 9.06 3.12
C ILE A 37 -1.19 8.58 4.44
N GLU A 38 0.03 8.09 4.45
CA GLU A 38 0.82 7.73 5.63
C GLU A 38 1.08 8.96 6.52
N ASP A 39 1.08 8.77 7.85
CA ASP A 39 1.23 9.87 8.83
C ASP A 39 2.67 10.38 8.97
N SER A 40 3.65 9.50 8.78
CA SER A 40 5.06 9.80 8.95
C SER A 40 5.91 8.92 8.03
N LEU A 41 7.13 9.36 7.76
CA LEU A 41 8.13 8.53 7.07
C LEU A 41 8.40 7.24 7.85
N GLU A 42 8.45 7.30 9.18
CA GLU A 42 8.62 6.12 10.04
C GLU A 42 7.51 5.10 9.83
N PHE A 43 6.25 5.53 9.75
CA PHE A 43 5.13 4.63 9.48
C PHE A 43 5.23 4.00 8.09
N ALA A 44 5.68 4.76 7.09
CA ALA A 44 5.87 4.30 5.72
C ALA A 44 7.09 3.36 5.57
N TYR A 45 7.98 3.31 6.56
CA TYR A 45 9.23 2.56 6.51
C TYR A 45 9.09 1.16 7.11
N MET A 46 9.60 0.16 6.39
CA MET A 46 9.71 -1.22 6.87
C MET A 46 11.15 -1.49 7.34
N PRO A 47 11.47 -1.33 8.64
CA PRO A 47 12.84 -1.37 9.14
C PRO A 47 13.52 -2.72 8.94
N GLY A 48 12.78 -3.83 8.95
CA GLY A 48 13.34 -5.18 8.79
C GLY A 48 13.94 -5.45 7.39
N ILE A 49 13.58 -4.63 6.39
CA ILE A 49 14.02 -4.81 5.00
C ILE A 49 14.50 -3.51 4.35
N GLY A 50 14.52 -2.39 5.09
CA GLY A 50 15.01 -1.11 4.60
C GLY A 50 14.23 -0.52 3.43
N ILE A 51 12.91 -0.67 3.41
CA ILE A 51 12.07 -0.29 2.27
C ILE A 51 10.93 0.61 2.72
N TYR A 52 10.67 1.67 1.95
CA TYR A 52 9.46 2.47 2.10
C TYR A 52 8.32 1.93 1.24
N TYR A 53 7.10 2.02 1.77
CA TYR A 53 5.86 1.87 1.03
C TYR A 53 4.96 3.08 1.28
N GLY A 54 4.41 3.62 0.21
CA GLY A 54 3.57 4.80 0.24
C GLY A 54 2.31 4.56 -0.56
N TYR A 55 1.19 4.98 0.00
CA TYR A 55 -0.12 4.85 -0.59
C TYR A 55 -0.55 6.20 -1.17
N PRO A 56 -0.57 6.37 -2.51
CA PRO A 56 -0.80 7.67 -3.13
C PRO A 56 -2.19 8.23 -2.82
N ARG A 57 -2.26 9.50 -2.43
CA ARG A 57 -3.50 10.20 -2.07
C ARG A 57 -4.46 10.34 -3.26
N GLU A 58 -3.92 10.51 -4.46
CA GLU A 58 -4.70 10.56 -5.71
C GLU A 58 -5.58 9.33 -5.94
N GLN A 59 -5.22 8.19 -5.34
CA GLN A 59 -6.01 6.96 -5.45
C GLN A 59 -7.38 7.08 -4.78
N MET A 60 -7.57 8.00 -3.83
CA MET A 60 -8.85 8.16 -3.14
C MET A 60 -9.96 8.59 -4.10
N ASP A 61 -9.64 9.43 -5.08
CA ASP A 61 -10.63 9.88 -6.07
C ASP A 61 -10.98 8.80 -7.09
N LEU A 62 -10.07 7.84 -7.31
CA LEU A 62 -10.32 6.68 -8.16
C LEU A 62 -11.13 5.61 -7.42
N LEU A 63 -10.85 5.35 -6.14
CA LEU A 63 -11.57 4.34 -5.35
C LEU A 63 -13.02 4.70 -5.07
N LYS A 64 -13.37 5.99 -5.10
CA LYS A 64 -14.76 6.46 -5.06
C LYS A 64 -15.54 6.15 -6.35
N LYS A 65 -14.87 5.66 -7.40
CA LYS A 65 -15.47 5.27 -8.68
C LYS A 65 -15.55 3.75 -8.79
N ASN A 66 -16.54 3.26 -9.53
CA ASN A 66 -16.65 1.83 -9.83
C ASN A 66 -15.49 1.33 -10.69
N GLY A 67 -15.13 0.05 -10.51
CA GLY A 67 -14.11 -0.64 -11.32
C GLY A 67 -12.68 -0.51 -10.78
N PHE A 68 -12.49 0.13 -9.63
CA PHE A 68 -11.19 0.23 -8.98
C PHE A 68 -11.15 -0.59 -7.69
N CYS A 69 -10.01 -1.22 -7.44
CA CYS A 69 -9.73 -1.89 -6.18
C CYS A 69 -8.33 -1.53 -5.69
N SER A 70 -8.15 -1.65 -4.39
CA SER A 70 -6.85 -1.59 -3.77
C SER A 70 -6.69 -2.71 -2.75
N SER A 71 -5.45 -3.14 -2.57
CA SER A 71 -5.03 -4.16 -1.63
C SER A 71 -3.97 -3.59 -0.70
N PRO A 72 -4.33 -2.73 0.27
CA PRO A 72 -3.38 -2.20 1.24
C PRO A 72 -2.76 -3.34 2.04
N VAL A 73 -1.45 -3.26 2.28
CA VAL A 73 -0.71 -4.29 3.03
C VAL A 73 -1.04 -4.25 4.53
N LEU A 74 -1.28 -3.06 5.07
CA LEU A 74 -1.58 -2.86 6.49
C LEU A 74 -3.05 -2.53 6.70
N THR A 75 -3.68 -3.20 7.67
CA THR A 75 -5.08 -2.97 8.07
C THR A 75 -5.32 -1.51 8.48
N GLN A 76 -4.32 -0.84 9.07
CA GLN A 76 -4.39 0.59 9.40
C GLN A 76 -4.56 1.48 8.16
N ILE A 77 -3.85 1.20 7.07
CA ILE A 77 -4.02 1.89 5.80
C ILE A 77 -5.38 1.56 5.19
N ALA A 78 -5.81 0.29 5.21
CA ALA A 78 -7.14 -0.09 4.72
C ALA A 78 -8.28 0.67 5.43
N ARG A 79 -8.21 0.78 6.76
CA ARG A 79 -9.14 1.60 7.56
C ARG A 79 -9.12 3.06 7.13
N ARG A 80 -7.94 3.63 6.91
CA ARG A 80 -7.80 5.02 6.48
C ARG A 80 -8.43 5.26 5.12
N VAL A 81 -8.16 4.39 4.15
CA VAL A 81 -8.77 4.43 2.82
C VAL A 81 -10.29 4.36 2.92
N PHE A 82 -10.83 3.44 3.73
CA PHE A 82 -12.27 3.31 3.94
C PHE A 82 -12.92 4.63 4.42
N TYR A 83 -12.33 5.28 5.44
CA TYR A 83 -12.83 6.57 5.92
C TYR A 83 -12.63 7.72 4.92
N MET A 84 -11.48 7.78 4.24
CA MET A 84 -11.20 8.81 3.23
C MET A 84 -12.11 8.69 1.99
N CYS A 85 -12.63 7.50 1.72
CA CYS A 85 -13.64 7.25 0.70
C CYS A 85 -15.08 7.52 1.20
N GLY A 86 -15.26 8.07 2.40
CA GLY A 86 -16.59 8.38 2.94
C GLY A 86 -17.39 7.15 3.37
N CYS A 87 -16.72 6.04 3.68
CA CYS A 87 -17.35 4.76 4.02
C CYS A 87 -18.17 4.12 2.87
N ASP A 88 -17.98 4.57 1.63
CA ASP A 88 -18.71 4.13 0.44
C ASP A 88 -17.90 3.15 -0.43
N VAL A 89 -17.05 2.34 0.21
CA VAL A 89 -16.26 1.29 -0.46
C VAL A 89 -16.43 -0.03 0.30
N ASN A 90 -16.53 -1.12 -0.46
CA ASN A 90 -16.56 -2.45 0.14
C ASN A 90 -15.17 -2.81 0.66
N TRP A 91 -15.07 -3.06 1.97
CA TRP A 91 -13.84 -3.53 2.59
C TRP A 91 -13.95 -5.00 2.96
N VAL A 92 -13.09 -5.82 2.35
CA VAL A 92 -12.90 -7.23 2.70
C VAL A 92 -11.64 -7.36 3.55
N HIS A 93 -11.79 -7.79 4.81
CA HIS A 93 -10.69 -8.15 5.70
C HIS A 93 -10.72 -9.66 5.91
N LEU A 94 -9.67 -10.35 5.47
CA LEU A 94 -9.51 -11.78 5.66
C LEU A 94 -8.69 -12.01 6.92
N GLU A 95 -9.30 -12.61 7.94
CA GLU A 95 -8.64 -13.01 9.17
C GLU A 95 -8.36 -14.51 9.13
N CYS A 96 -7.20 -14.91 9.61
CA CYS A 96 -6.77 -16.30 9.67
C CYS A 96 -6.35 -16.60 11.11
N ASP A 97 -6.85 -17.69 11.68
CA ASP A 97 -6.39 -18.14 12.98
C ASP A 97 -4.93 -18.62 12.90
N ASP A 98 -4.16 -18.43 13.98
CA ASP A 98 -2.72 -18.77 14.05
C ASP A 98 -2.37 -20.19 13.58
N LYS A 99 -3.33 -21.12 13.65
CA LYS A 99 -3.15 -22.52 13.23
C LYS A 99 -3.10 -22.71 11.71
N ASP A 100 -3.68 -21.80 10.93
CA ASP A 100 -3.79 -21.92 9.47
C ASP A 100 -2.72 -21.10 8.70
N SER A 101 -2.00 -20.19 9.38
CA SER A 101 -1.06 -19.26 8.73
C SER A 101 0.26 -19.91 8.29
N CYS A 102 0.84 -20.79 9.12
CA CYS A 102 2.16 -21.38 8.85
C CYS A 102 2.15 -22.51 7.82
N SER A 103 1.02 -23.20 7.59
CA SER A 103 0.99 -24.38 6.72
C SER A 103 0.85 -24.05 5.22
N LYS A 104 0.33 -22.86 4.88
CA LYS A 104 0.01 -22.48 3.48
C LYS A 104 1.02 -21.53 2.83
N LEU A 105 1.95 -20.97 3.60
CA LEU A 105 2.99 -20.06 3.07
C LEU A 105 4.28 -20.78 2.65
N VAL A 106 4.38 -22.09 2.91
CA VAL A 106 5.56 -22.92 2.62
C VAL A 106 5.27 -23.96 1.52
N SER A 107 4.06 -23.98 0.95
CA SER A 107 3.64 -24.87 -0.14
C SER A 107 3.68 -24.19 -1.50
#